data_AF-A0A2T2S676-F1
#
_entry.id   AF-A0A2T2S676-F1
#
_cell.length_a   1.000
_cell.length_b   1.000
_cell.length_c   1.000
_cell.angle_alpha   90.00
_cell.angle_beta   90.00
_cell.angle_gamma   90.00
#
_symmetry.space_group_name_H-M   'P 1'
#
loop_
_entity.id
_entity.type
_entity.pdbx_description
1 polymer ?
#
loop_
_entity_poly.entity_id
_entity_poly.type
_entity_poly.pdbx_seq_one_letter_code
_entity_poly.pdbx_strand_id
1 'polypeptide(L)'
;MSYYAPRDGNWTDVSSPPDPPYVEVHEETPALRFVGGPESSFQLSGAPARSDTETVHTVAIVDASLSDGTTLCALRAEDNDLTVEDRRPPEARTRFAEAFDQLQSAMDEILIPVYIDDAIEEVSESVNGLVALHTAQYAAPPASSCTYFRSPVFRDGTLLLETERGSL
;
A
#
# COMPACT_ATOMS: atom_id res chain seq x y z
N MET A 1 -12.20 -12.09 4.77
CA MET A 1 -10.88 -11.43 4.69
C MET A 1 -9.89 -12.56 4.52
N SER A 2 -9.02 -12.46 3.52
CA SER A 2 -7.97 -13.46 3.29
C SER A 2 -6.64 -12.85 3.72
N TYR A 3 -5.85 -13.62 4.46
CA TYR A 3 -4.47 -13.27 4.79
C TYR A 3 -3.59 -14.18 3.95
N TYR A 4 -2.52 -13.65 3.40
CA TYR A 4 -1.52 -14.45 2.72
C TYR A 4 -0.26 -14.48 3.58
N ALA A 5 0.20 -15.69 3.89
CA ALA A 5 1.45 -15.90 4.60
C ALA A 5 2.44 -16.63 3.69
N PRO A 6 3.73 -16.25 3.69
CA PRO A 6 4.74 -16.98 2.95
C PRO A 6 4.96 -18.34 3.61
N ARG A 7 4.80 -19.42 2.84
CA ARG A 7 5.06 -20.80 3.26
C ARG A 7 5.86 -21.52 2.17
N ASP A 8 7.11 -21.87 2.48
CA ASP A 8 8.00 -22.62 1.58
C ASP A 8 8.18 -21.97 0.19
N GLY A 9 8.28 -20.64 0.14
CA GLY A 9 8.44 -19.89 -1.10
C GLY A 9 7.16 -19.71 -1.93
N ASN A 10 6.01 -20.18 -1.42
CA ASN A 10 4.69 -19.95 -2.00
C ASN A 10 3.79 -19.17 -1.04
N TRP A 11 2.82 -18.44 -1.57
CA TRP A 11 1.81 -17.74 -0.79
C TRP A 11 0.59 -18.63 -0.57
N THR A 12 0.17 -18.79 0.68
CA THR A 12 -1.01 -19.60 1.03
C THR A 12 -2.06 -18.71 1.69
N ASP A 13 -3.31 -18.80 1.20
CA ASP A 13 -4.46 -18.16 1.86
C ASP A 13 -4.73 -18.82 3.22
N VAL A 14 -4.82 -18.01 4.27
CA VAL A 14 -5.20 -18.43 5.62
C VAL A 14 -6.40 -17.62 6.12
N SER A 15 -7.33 -18.32 6.76
CA SER A 15 -8.64 -17.78 7.20
C SER A 15 -8.60 -17.05 8.56
N SER A 16 -7.44 -17.01 9.21
CA SER A 16 -7.18 -16.27 10.46
C SER A 16 -5.82 -15.59 10.38
N PRO A 17 -5.61 -14.44 11.05
CA PRO A 17 -4.31 -13.80 11.11
C PRO A 17 -3.22 -14.79 11.53
N PRO A 18 -2.05 -14.82 10.87
CA PRO A 18 -0.92 -15.61 11.35
C PRO A 18 -0.34 -14.99 12.62
N ASP A 19 0.62 -15.68 13.25
CA ASP A 19 1.47 -15.02 14.25
C ASP A 19 2.16 -13.80 13.60
N PRO A 20 2.29 -12.66 14.30
CA PRO A 20 2.94 -11.48 13.74
C PRO A 20 4.33 -11.79 13.13
N PRO A 21 4.70 -11.14 12.01
CA PRO A 21 4.06 -9.95 11.44
C PRO A 21 2.91 -10.23 10.46
N TYR A 22 1.91 -9.34 10.42
CA TYR A 22 0.83 -9.37 9.42
C TYR A 22 0.23 -7.97 9.17
N VAL A 23 -0.63 -7.86 8.15
CA VAL A 23 -1.42 -6.65 7.84
C VAL A 23 -2.91 -6.95 7.98
N GLU A 24 -3.64 -6.06 8.65
CA GLU A 24 -5.10 -6.07 8.80
C GLU A 24 -5.72 -4.91 8.02
N VAL A 25 -6.81 -5.17 7.30
CA VAL A 25 -7.63 -4.12 6.67
C VAL A 25 -8.76 -3.75 7.63
N HIS A 26 -8.94 -2.47 7.91
CA HIS A 26 -10.05 -1.98 8.72
C HIS A 26 -11.39 -2.28 8.03
N GLU A 27 -12.40 -2.72 8.79
CA GLU A 27 -13.65 -3.20 8.22
C GLU A 27 -14.47 -2.09 7.53
N GLU A 28 -14.46 -0.90 8.12
CA GLU A 28 -15.33 0.22 7.72
C GLU A 28 -14.61 1.39 7.03
N THR A 29 -13.27 1.44 7.09
CA THR A 29 -12.48 2.57 6.60
C THR A 29 -11.31 2.06 5.76
N PRO A 30 -10.77 2.86 4.84
CA PRO A 30 -9.59 2.50 4.07
C PRO A 30 -8.32 2.65 4.91
N ALA A 31 -8.29 2.04 6.08
CA ALA A 31 -7.13 2.03 6.96
C ALA A 31 -6.53 0.63 6.97
N LEU A 32 -5.20 0.58 6.91
CA LEU A 32 -4.43 -0.64 7.17
C LEU A 32 -3.79 -0.55 8.53
N ARG A 33 -3.76 -1.67 9.22
CA ARG A 33 -3.00 -1.85 10.44
C ARG A 33 -1.90 -2.87 10.21
N PHE A 34 -0.65 -2.43 10.37
CA PHE A 34 0.51 -3.29 10.40
C PHE A 34 0.71 -3.78 11.83
N VAL A 35 0.88 -5.08 12.03
CA VAL A 35 1.04 -5.68 13.36
C VAL A 35 2.35 -6.44 13.39
N GLY A 36 3.31 -5.98 14.18
CA GLY A 36 4.63 -6.62 14.37
C GLY A 36 4.76 -7.42 15.67
N GLY A 37 3.82 -7.26 16.61
CA GLY A 37 3.82 -7.96 17.89
C GLY A 37 2.87 -7.30 18.90
N PRO A 38 2.88 -7.74 20.18
CA PRO A 38 1.94 -7.26 21.20
C PRO A 38 1.96 -5.75 21.44
N GLU A 39 3.12 -5.11 21.26
CA GLU A 39 3.33 -3.68 21.50
C GLU A 39 3.72 -2.91 20.22
N SER A 40 3.76 -3.58 19.07
CA SER A 40 4.15 -2.95 17.80
C SER A 40 3.02 -2.99 16.80
N SER A 41 2.41 -1.82 16.55
CA SER A 41 1.50 -1.65 15.43
C SER A 41 1.53 -0.23 14.89
N PHE A 42 1.39 -0.11 13.58
CA PHE A 42 1.29 1.14 12.86
C PHE A 42 -0.02 1.15 12.06
N GLN A 43 -0.69 2.30 12.01
CA GLN A 43 -1.90 2.47 11.21
C GLN A 43 -1.62 3.42 10.04
N LEU A 44 -1.82 2.92 8.83
CA LEU A 44 -1.81 3.71 7.61
C LEU A 44 -3.24 4.07 7.23
N SER A 45 -3.55 5.36 7.19
CA SER A 45 -4.79 5.85 6.60
C SER A 45 -4.61 5.99 5.10
N GLY A 46 -5.44 5.31 4.32
CA GLY A 46 -5.52 5.44 2.88
C GLY A 46 -5.99 6.84 2.47
N ALA A 47 -5.50 7.29 1.32
CA ALA A 47 -5.98 8.50 0.67
C ALA A 47 -7.45 8.33 0.24
N PRO A 48 -8.28 9.39 0.38
CA PRO A 48 -9.67 9.34 -0.06
C PRO A 48 -9.76 9.42 -1.58
N ALA A 49 -10.72 8.67 -2.14
CA ALA A 49 -11.20 8.85 -3.50
C ALA A 49 -11.93 10.19 -3.66
N ARG A 50 -11.79 10.80 -4.83
CA ARG A 50 -12.33 12.12 -5.21
C ARG A 50 -13.49 12.00 -6.20
N SER A 51 -13.48 10.96 -7.02
CA SER A 51 -14.52 10.62 -7.99
C SER A 51 -14.86 9.13 -7.90
N ASP A 52 -15.99 8.76 -8.47
CA ASP A 52 -16.50 7.38 -8.53
C ASP A 52 -15.84 6.50 -9.59
N THR A 53 -15.02 7.11 -10.44
CA THR A 53 -14.22 6.47 -11.48
C THR A 53 -12.75 6.27 -11.06
N GLU A 54 -12.34 6.84 -9.93
CA GLU A 54 -10.96 6.81 -9.47
C GLU A 54 -10.65 5.55 -8.64
N THR A 55 -9.56 4.88 -8.98
CA THR A 55 -8.86 3.95 -8.08
C THR A 55 -7.71 4.67 -7.39
N VAL A 56 -7.67 4.61 -6.04
CA VAL A 56 -6.61 5.24 -5.26
C VAL A 56 -5.70 4.19 -4.65
N HIS A 57 -4.41 4.38 -4.85
CA HIS A 57 -3.36 3.63 -4.18
C HIS A 57 -2.57 4.54 -3.25
N THR A 58 -2.41 4.16 -1.98
CA THR A 58 -1.61 4.92 -1.01
C THR A 58 -0.27 4.21 -0.83
N VAL A 59 0.83 4.89 -1.11
CA VAL A 59 2.17 4.35 -0.93
C VAL A 59 2.75 4.84 0.38
N ALA A 60 3.28 3.95 1.19
CA ALA A 60 3.94 4.28 2.45
C ALA A 60 5.24 3.51 2.65
N ILE A 61 6.21 4.15 3.29
CA ILE A 61 7.38 3.47 3.84
C ILE A 61 7.09 3.17 5.32
N VAL A 62 7.12 1.90 5.69
CA VAL A 62 6.88 1.40 7.05
C VAL A 62 8.20 0.91 7.63
N ASP A 63 8.47 1.24 8.89
CA ASP A 63 9.65 0.74 9.58
C ASP A 63 9.58 -0.79 9.72
N ALA A 64 10.74 -1.47 9.69
CA ALA A 64 10.79 -2.93 9.80
C ALA A 64 10.23 -3.47 11.13
N SER A 65 10.21 -2.66 12.19
CA SER A 65 9.56 -2.99 13.46
C SER A 65 8.02 -2.97 13.39
N LEU A 66 7.43 -2.40 12.34
CA LEU A 66 6.00 -2.16 12.17
C LEU A 66 5.38 -1.22 13.21
N SER A 67 6.19 -0.41 13.90
CA SER A 67 5.70 0.54 14.91
C SER A 67 5.46 1.94 14.37
N ASP A 68 6.03 2.26 13.20
CA ASP A 68 5.96 3.60 12.60
C ASP A 68 6.02 3.49 11.07
N GLY A 69 5.60 4.55 10.39
CA GLY A 69 5.60 4.65 8.95
C GLY A 69 5.27 6.04 8.47
N THR A 70 5.50 6.27 7.19
CA THR A 70 5.29 7.58 6.55
C THR A 70 4.69 7.38 5.17
N THR A 71 3.55 8.03 4.93
CA THR A 71 2.95 8.11 3.60
C THR A 71 3.86 8.90 2.66
N LEU A 72 4.18 8.31 1.51
CA LEU A 72 4.89 8.99 0.44
C LEU A 72 3.94 9.74 -0.46
N CYS A 73 2.97 9.04 -1.04
CA CYS A 73 2.10 9.60 -2.04
C CYS A 73 0.77 8.87 -2.11
N ALA A 74 -0.15 9.45 -2.87
CA ALA A 74 -1.27 8.73 -3.43
C ALA A 74 -1.13 8.66 -4.95
N LEU A 75 -1.21 7.46 -5.50
CA LEU A 75 -1.35 7.22 -6.93
C LEU A 75 -2.84 7.20 -7.25
N ARG A 76 -3.23 7.98 -8.24
CA ARG A 76 -4.62 8.17 -8.63
C ARG A 76 -4.76 7.74 -10.07
N ALA A 77 -5.43 6.60 -10.25
CA ALA A 77 -5.72 6.04 -11.55
C ALA A 77 -7.17 6.38 -11.92
N GLU A 78 -7.36 7.07 -13.03
CA GLU A 78 -8.65 7.39 -13.61
C GLU A 78 -8.55 7.20 -15.12
N ASP A 79 -9.39 6.33 -15.68
CA ASP A 79 -9.29 5.88 -17.08
C ASP A 79 -7.89 5.37 -17.46
N ASN A 80 -7.14 6.14 -18.28
CA ASN A 80 -5.77 5.83 -18.70
C ASN A 80 -4.74 6.79 -18.10
N ASP A 81 -5.17 7.68 -17.21
CA ASP A 81 -4.30 8.66 -16.58
C ASP A 81 -3.91 8.16 -15.19
N LEU A 82 -2.62 8.28 -14.89
CA LEU A 82 -2.05 7.99 -13.58
C LEU A 82 -1.36 9.25 -13.06
N THR A 83 -1.78 9.73 -11.90
CA THR A 83 -1.18 10.91 -11.28
C THR A 83 -0.61 10.61 -9.90
N VAL A 84 0.50 11.27 -9.58
CA VAL A 84 1.17 11.15 -8.28
C VAL A 84 0.85 12.39 -7.44
N GLU A 85 0.20 12.19 -6.30
CA GLU A 85 -0.03 13.23 -5.31
C GLU A 85 0.96 13.07 -4.15
N ASP A 86 1.90 14.01 -4.00
CA ASP A 86 2.81 14.04 -2.86
C ASP A 86 2.05 14.23 -1.55
N ARG A 87 2.22 13.26 -0.64
CA ARG A 87 1.58 13.23 0.68
C ARG A 87 2.60 13.17 1.83
N ARG A 88 3.88 13.36 1.54
CA ARG A 88 4.93 13.39 2.56
C ARG A 88 4.72 14.58 3.50
N PRO A 89 4.79 14.37 4.82
CA PRO A 89 4.91 15.49 5.75
C PRO A 89 6.24 16.23 5.52
N PRO A 90 6.35 17.52 5.91
CA PRO A 90 7.50 18.36 5.58
C PRO A 90 8.87 17.76 5.90
N GLU A 91 9.01 17.10 7.05
CA GLU A 91 10.21 16.43 7.52
C GLU A 91 10.62 15.20 6.68
N ALA A 92 9.65 14.58 6.02
CA ALA A 92 9.86 13.37 5.22
C ALA A 92 10.26 13.68 3.76
N ARG A 93 10.03 14.91 3.28
CA ARG A 93 10.32 15.31 1.90
C ARG A 93 11.79 15.19 1.54
N THR A 94 12.68 15.64 2.44
CA THR A 94 14.13 15.51 2.23
C THR A 94 14.59 14.07 2.46
N ARG A 95 14.05 13.41 3.49
CA ARG A 95 14.44 12.03 3.85
C ARG A 95 14.14 11.02 2.75
N PHE A 96 13.00 11.18 2.08
CA PHE A 96 12.51 10.28 1.04
C PHE A 96 12.38 10.99 -0.31
N ALA A 97 13.29 11.93 -0.60
CA ALA A 97 13.33 12.62 -1.89
C ALA A 97 13.57 11.63 -3.02
N GLU A 98 14.66 10.86 -2.93
CA GLU A 98 15.08 9.90 -3.96
C GLU A 98 14.03 8.83 -4.24
N ALA A 99 13.46 8.23 -3.20
CA ALA A 99 12.42 7.20 -3.35
C ALA A 99 11.14 7.76 -4.00
N PHE A 100 10.76 9.00 -3.67
CA PHE A 100 9.61 9.65 -4.30
C PHE A 100 9.89 10.01 -5.77
N ASP A 101 11.09 10.53 -6.07
CA ASP A 101 11.49 10.90 -7.43
C ASP A 101 11.58 9.64 -8.32
N GLN A 102 12.11 8.53 -7.80
CA GLN A 102 12.11 7.22 -8.47
C GLN A 102 10.68 6.76 -8.76
N LEU A 103 9.81 6.79 -7.76
CA LEU A 103 8.41 6.39 -7.94
C LEU A 103 7.71 7.28 -8.97
N GLN A 104 7.92 8.60 -8.90
CA GLN A 104 7.34 9.53 -9.87
C GLN A 104 7.82 9.24 -11.29
N SER A 105 9.12 9.00 -11.48
CA SER A 105 9.69 8.60 -12.77
C SER A 105 9.07 7.30 -13.28
N ALA A 106 8.89 6.30 -12.42
CA ALA A 106 8.27 5.03 -12.80
C ALA A 106 6.80 5.23 -13.21
N MET A 107 6.04 6.05 -12.49
CA MET A 107 4.64 6.33 -12.83
C MET A 107 4.50 7.10 -14.15
N ASP A 108 5.45 7.97 -14.49
CA ASP A 108 5.48 8.68 -15.78
C ASP A 108 5.75 7.73 -16.96
N GLU A 109 6.41 6.59 -16.71
CA GLU A 109 6.68 5.55 -17.72
C GLU A 109 5.55 4.51 -17.84
N ILE A 110 4.78 4.31 -16.76
CA ILE A 110 3.68 3.34 -16.73
C ILE A 110 2.48 3.86 -17.52
N LEU A 111 2.22 3.21 -18.65
CA LEU A 111 1.04 3.46 -19.49
C LEU A 111 -0.23 2.72 -19.01
N ILE A 112 -0.08 1.73 -18.11
CA ILE A 112 -1.17 0.88 -17.64
C ILE A 112 -0.99 0.61 -16.13
N PRO A 113 -1.98 0.94 -15.27
CA PRO A 113 -1.90 0.76 -13.80
C PRO A 113 -1.56 -0.66 -13.30
N VAL A 114 -1.57 -1.66 -14.17
CA VAL A 114 -1.20 -3.06 -13.86
C VAL A 114 0.27 -3.18 -13.40
N TYR A 115 1.14 -2.25 -13.78
CA TYR A 115 2.57 -2.28 -13.43
C TYR A 115 2.93 -1.52 -12.15
N ILE A 116 1.94 -1.06 -11.37
CA ILE A 116 2.20 -0.30 -10.13
C ILE A 116 2.97 -1.18 -9.13
N ASP A 117 2.65 -2.47 -9.01
CA ASP A 117 3.35 -3.37 -8.08
C ASP A 117 4.85 -3.47 -8.41
N ASP A 118 5.22 -3.59 -9.68
CA ASP A 118 6.62 -3.69 -10.13
C ASP A 118 7.41 -2.42 -9.75
N ALA A 119 6.81 -1.24 -9.94
CA ALA A 119 7.45 0.01 -9.52
C ALA A 119 7.62 0.11 -8.00
N ILE A 120 6.68 -0.46 -7.23
CA ILE A 120 6.75 -0.48 -5.77
C ILE A 120 7.82 -1.48 -5.30
N GLU A 121 7.96 -2.61 -6.00
CA GLU A 121 9.04 -3.58 -5.81
C GLU A 121 10.40 -2.90 -6.00
N GLU A 122 10.61 -2.19 -7.10
CA GLU A 122 11.87 -1.47 -7.38
C GLU A 122 12.16 -0.35 -6.37
N VAL A 123 11.15 0.41 -5.93
CA VAL A 123 11.31 1.42 -4.88
C VAL A 123 11.68 0.78 -3.55
N SER A 124 11.25 -0.46 -3.29
CA SER A 124 11.61 -1.17 -2.06
C SER A 124 13.09 -1.57 -1.97
N GLU A 125 13.81 -1.60 -3.09
CA GLU A 125 15.26 -1.84 -3.13
C GLU A 125 16.07 -0.59 -2.74
N SER A 126 15.51 0.60 -2.94
CA SER A 126 16.21 1.87 -2.68
C SER A 126 15.99 2.43 -1.27
N VAL A 127 15.10 1.82 -0.48
CA VAL A 127 14.76 2.29 0.87
C VAL A 127 15.11 1.26 1.95
N ASN A 128 15.62 1.74 3.07
CA ASN A 128 15.79 0.92 4.26
C ASN A 128 14.48 0.87 5.06
N GLY A 129 13.55 0.01 4.64
CA GLY A 129 12.24 -0.16 5.24
C GLY A 129 11.38 -1.13 4.44
N LEU A 130 10.09 -1.16 4.77
CA LEU A 130 9.06 -1.84 4.00
C LEU A 130 8.34 -0.82 3.13
N VAL A 131 7.99 -1.17 1.90
CA VAL A 131 7.15 -0.32 1.04
C VAL A 131 5.79 -0.99 0.89
N ALA A 132 4.75 -0.32 1.37
CA ALA A 132 3.39 -0.80 1.29
C ALA A 132 2.61 -0.03 0.21
N LEU A 133 1.87 -0.77 -0.61
CA LEU A 133 0.91 -0.21 -1.56
C LEU A 133 -0.50 -0.54 -1.07
N HIS A 134 -1.24 0.44 -0.59
CA HIS A 134 -2.63 0.24 -0.15
C HIS A 134 -3.61 0.66 -1.24
N THR A 135 -4.23 -0.31 -1.90
CA THR A 135 -5.29 -0.08 -2.89
C THR A 135 -6.65 -0.11 -2.21
N ALA A 136 -7.47 0.91 -2.46
CA ALA A 136 -8.86 0.98 -2.03
C ALA A 136 -9.76 1.44 -3.19
N GLN A 137 -10.80 0.67 -3.50
CA GLN A 137 -11.80 1.01 -4.52
C GLN A 137 -13.20 1.12 -3.93
N TYR A 138 -13.98 2.06 -4.45
CA TYR A 138 -15.28 2.42 -3.92
C TYR A 138 -16.34 2.26 -5.00
N ALA A 139 -17.55 1.83 -4.63
CA ALA A 139 -18.65 1.72 -5.58
C ALA A 139 -19.23 3.08 -6.02
N ALA A 140 -19.28 4.05 -5.09
CA ALA A 140 -19.79 5.41 -5.28
C ALA A 140 -19.24 6.36 -4.18
N PRO A 141 -17.95 6.69 -4.20
CA PRO A 141 -17.32 7.61 -3.25
C PRO A 141 -17.89 9.04 -3.36
N PRO A 142 -17.82 9.85 -2.29
CA PRO A 142 -17.32 9.51 -0.95
C PRO A 142 -18.40 8.85 -0.07
N ALA A 143 -19.61 8.60 -0.61
CA ALA A 143 -20.78 8.19 0.18
C ALA A 143 -20.90 6.66 0.37
N SER A 144 -20.27 5.85 -0.48
CA SER A 144 -20.30 4.39 -0.38
C SER A 144 -19.18 3.82 0.50
N SER A 145 -19.46 2.70 1.14
CA SER A 145 -18.42 1.82 1.69
C SER A 145 -17.46 1.37 0.58
N CYS A 146 -16.18 1.27 0.92
CA CYS A 146 -15.18 0.68 0.03
C CYS A 146 -15.51 -0.80 -0.25
N THR A 147 -15.42 -1.21 -1.52
CA THR A 147 -15.83 -2.54 -2.00
C THR A 147 -14.67 -3.49 -2.19
N TYR A 148 -13.46 -2.95 -2.39
CA TYR A 148 -12.26 -3.73 -2.62
C TYR A 148 -11.03 -3.10 -1.98
N PHE A 149 -10.21 -3.96 -1.38
CA PHE A 149 -8.95 -3.64 -0.75
C PHE A 149 -7.88 -4.66 -1.11
N ARG A 150 -6.68 -4.16 -1.39
CA ARG A 150 -5.49 -4.99 -1.52
C ARG A 150 -4.29 -4.25 -0.95
N SER A 151 -3.41 -4.95 -0.25
CA SER A 151 -2.17 -4.38 0.23
C SER A 151 -1.01 -5.36 0.16
N PRO A 152 -0.22 -5.33 -0.94
CA PRO A 152 1.10 -5.93 -0.92
C PRO A 152 2.09 -5.03 -0.15
N VAL A 153 3.07 -5.68 0.49
CA VAL A 153 4.15 -5.04 1.24
C VAL A 153 5.47 -5.67 0.81
N PHE A 154 6.39 -4.84 0.32
CA PHE A 154 7.67 -5.26 -0.24
C PHE A 154 8.84 -4.85 0.66
N ARG A 155 9.93 -5.58 0.54
CA ARG A 155 11.24 -5.24 1.10
C ARG A 155 12.32 -5.78 0.18
N ASP A 156 13.25 -4.93 -0.23
CA ASP A 156 14.43 -5.38 -1.00
C ASP A 156 14.02 -6.23 -2.22
N GLY A 157 13.07 -5.70 -3.00
CA GLY A 157 12.54 -6.35 -4.20
C GLY A 157 11.69 -7.61 -3.93
N THR A 158 11.36 -7.90 -2.68
CA THR A 158 10.63 -9.14 -2.32
C THR A 158 9.29 -8.82 -1.67
N LEU A 159 8.20 -9.39 -2.18
CA LEU A 159 6.91 -9.38 -1.51
C LEU A 159 7.04 -10.11 -0.16
N LEU A 160 6.68 -9.44 0.94
CA LEU A 160 6.81 -9.95 2.31
C LEU A 160 5.50 -10.17 3.03
N LEU A 161 4.48 -9.33 2.77
CA LEU A 161 3.11 -9.51 3.29
C LEU A 161 2.10 -9.15 2.20
N GLU A 162 0.96 -9.83 2.18
CA GLU A 162 -0.18 -9.43 1.36
C GLU A 162 -1.50 -9.70 2.08
N THR A 163 -2.45 -8.78 1.94
CA THR A 163 -3.83 -8.98 2.37
C THR A 163 -4.79 -8.42 1.33
N GLU A 164 -5.92 -9.10 1.17
CA GLU A 164 -6.95 -8.75 0.20
C GLU A 164 -8.35 -8.96 0.79
N ARG A 165 -9.26 -8.03 0.47
CA ARG A 165 -10.67 -8.12 0.87
C ARG A 165 -11.56 -7.49 -0.18
N GLY A 166 -12.60 -8.22 -0.56
CA GLY A 166 -13.65 -7.74 -1.44
C GLY A 166 -13.58 -8.42 -2.81
N SER A 167 -14.26 -7.85 -3.79
CA SER A 167 -14.28 -8.31 -5.17
C SER A 167 -14.37 -7.10 -6.09
N LEU A 168 -13.66 -7.16 -7.21
CA LEU A 168 -13.74 -6.21 -8.32
C LEU A 168 -15.07 -6.33 -9.08
#